data_AF-A0A947V706-F1
#
_entry.id   AF-A0A947V706-F1
#
_cell.length_a   1.000
_cell.length_b   1.000
_cell.length_c   1.000
_cell.angle_alpha   90.00
_cell.angle_beta   90.00
_cell.angle_gamma   90.00
#
_symmetry.space_group_name_H-M   'P 1'
#
loop_
_entity.id
_entity.type
_entity.pdbx_description
1 polymer ?
#
loop_
_entity_poly.entity_id
_entity_poly.type
_entity_poly.pdbx_seq_one_letter_code
_entity_poly.pdbx_strand_id
1 'polypeptide(L)'
;MKTLRLDTRELGLDFNAALKLATTIAQQQLGEDTMLLSWYDRERDLESPAGVSECHVGCATKGSWDYALNRGARLAVEFDSGRFFFCFL
;
A
#
# COMPACT_ATOMS: atom_id res chain seq x y z
N MET A 1 5.37 2.48 10.69
CA MET A 1 4.79 3.58 9.88
C MET A 1 3.38 3.89 10.34
N LYS A 2 2.88 5.11 10.12
CA LYS A 2 1.46 5.45 10.35
C LYS A 2 0.60 4.72 9.33
N THR A 3 -0.54 4.16 9.73
CA THR A 3 -1.45 3.47 8.80
C THR A 3 -2.82 4.15 8.81
N LEU A 4 -3.28 4.58 7.64
CA LEU A 4 -4.64 5.04 7.41
C LEU A 4 -5.44 3.92 6.74
N ARG A 5 -6.60 3.59 7.31
CA ARG A 5 -7.49 2.55 6.78
C ARG A 5 -8.74 3.18 6.19
N LEU A 6 -9.07 2.82 4.95
CA LEU A 6 -10.20 3.37 4.21
C LEU A 6 -11.23 2.28 3.89
N ASP A 7 -12.44 2.52 4.40
CA ASP A 7 -13.72 1.91 4.04
C ASP A 7 -14.23 2.36 2.66
N THR A 8 -13.92 1.70 1.54
CA THR A 8 -14.29 2.20 0.19
C THR A 8 -15.11 1.25 -0.66
N ARG A 9 -15.62 0.15 -0.09
CA ARG A 9 -16.30 -0.90 -0.85
C ARG A 9 -17.50 -0.39 -1.65
N GLU A 10 -18.28 0.51 -1.07
CA GLU A 10 -19.45 1.11 -1.72
C GLU A 10 -19.09 2.05 -2.88
N LEU A 11 -17.86 2.56 -2.91
CA LEU A 11 -17.36 3.43 -3.98
C LEU A 11 -16.83 2.64 -5.18
N GLY A 12 -16.64 1.32 -5.04
CA GLY A 12 -16.22 0.44 -6.13
C GLY A 12 -14.88 0.83 -6.77
N LEU A 13 -13.95 1.38 -5.99
CA LEU A 13 -12.67 1.84 -6.52
C LEU A 13 -11.86 0.67 -7.08
N ASP A 14 -11.33 0.87 -8.30
CA ASP A 14 -10.32 -0.01 -8.87
C ASP A 14 -8.92 0.33 -8.33
N PHE A 15 -7.92 -0.48 -8.71
CA PHE A 15 -6.54 -0.30 -8.28
C PHE A 15 -6.00 1.11 -8.60
N ASN A 16 -6.26 1.64 -9.80
CA ASN A 16 -5.71 2.92 -10.24
C ASN A 16 -6.37 4.09 -9.50
N ALA A 17 -7.67 4.01 -9.25
CA ALA A 17 -8.40 4.98 -8.45
C ALA A 17 -7.93 4.96 -6.98
N ALA A 18 -7.74 3.76 -6.40
CA ALA A 18 -7.22 3.60 -5.05
C ALA A 18 -5.78 4.15 -4.93
N LEU A 19 -4.91 3.84 -5.91
CA LEU A 19 -3.55 4.37 -5.99
C LEU A 19 -3.55 5.90 -6.06
N LYS A 20 -4.36 6.49 -6.94
CA LYS A 20 -4.45 7.95 -7.08
C LYS A 20 -4.90 8.61 -5.78
N LEU A 21 -5.91 8.06 -5.11
CA LEU A 21 -6.38 8.56 -3.82
C LEU A 21 -5.30 8.42 -2.74
N ALA A 22 -4.62 7.27 -2.67
CA ALA A 22 -3.53 7.04 -1.73
C ALA A 22 -2.37 8.04 -1.94
N THR A 23 -2.00 8.31 -3.20
CA THR A 23 -0.98 9.31 -3.55
C THR A 23 -1.40 10.71 -3.11
N THR A 24 -2.66 11.12 -3.36
CA THR A 24 -3.15 12.43 -2.89
C THR A 24 -3.10 12.54 -1.37
N ILE A 25 -3.51 11.50 -0.64
CA ILE A 25 -3.42 11.47 0.83
C ILE A 25 -1.96 11.56 1.29
N ALA A 26 -1.06 10.82 0.66
CA ALA A 26 0.36 10.84 0.99
C ALA A 26 0.96 12.23 0.76
N GLN A 27 0.67 12.87 -0.36
CA GLN A 27 1.14 14.23 -0.67
C GLN A 27 0.66 15.23 0.38
N GLN A 28 -0.60 15.13 0.82
CA GLN A 28 -1.13 15.99 1.88
C GLN A 28 -0.50 15.75 3.25
N GLN A 29 -0.09 14.52 3.56
CA GLN A 29 0.45 14.14 4.88
C GLN A 29 1.98 14.27 4.97
N LEU A 30 2.69 14.05 3.87
CA LEU A 30 4.16 13.91 3.83
C LEU A 30 4.86 14.96 2.96
N GLY A 31 4.11 15.72 2.14
CA GLY A 31 4.63 16.70 1.19
C GLY A 31 4.60 16.19 -0.26
N GLU A 32 4.72 17.11 -1.22
CA GLU A 32 4.61 16.80 -2.66
C GLU A 32 5.69 15.82 -3.15
N ASP A 33 6.87 15.83 -2.53
CA ASP A 33 8.02 14.95 -2.87
C ASP A 33 7.89 13.53 -2.32
N THR A 34 6.74 13.16 -1.74
CA THR A 34 6.54 11.80 -1.22
C THR A 34 6.67 10.74 -2.32
N MET A 35 7.25 9.61 -1.96
CA MET A 35 7.51 8.52 -2.91
C MET A 35 6.76 7.26 -2.52
N LEU A 36 6.08 6.64 -3.49
CA LEU A 36 5.53 5.29 -3.32
C LEU A 36 6.68 4.28 -3.31
N LEU A 37 6.83 3.55 -2.20
CA LEU A 37 7.87 2.54 -2.02
C LEU A 37 7.39 1.15 -2.43
N SER A 38 6.16 0.79 -2.04
CA SER A 38 5.60 -0.53 -2.32
C SER A 38 4.08 -0.52 -2.33
N TRP A 39 3.51 -1.54 -2.95
CA TRP A 39 2.08 -1.77 -2.98
C TRP A 39 1.76 -3.26 -3.12
N TYR A 40 0.52 -3.59 -2.79
CA TYR A 40 -0.07 -4.91 -3.01
C TYR A 40 -1.51 -4.78 -3.51
N ASP A 41 -1.86 -5.62 -4.47
CA ASP A 41 -3.20 -5.86 -4.98
C ASP A 41 -3.59 -7.31 -4.66
N ARG A 42 -4.50 -7.48 -3.69
CA ARG A 42 -4.97 -8.80 -3.27
C ARG A 42 -5.81 -9.50 -4.32
N GLU A 43 -6.58 -8.75 -5.12
CA GLU A 43 -7.50 -9.34 -6.09
C GLU A 43 -6.75 -10.00 -7.24
N ARG A 44 -5.64 -9.38 -7.64
CA ARG A 44 -4.76 -9.89 -8.70
C ARG A 44 -3.57 -10.69 -8.18
N ASP A 45 -3.38 -10.69 -6.86
CA ASP A 45 -2.20 -11.18 -6.15
C ASP A 45 -0.89 -10.64 -6.77
N LEU A 46 -0.87 -9.33 -7.03
CA LEU A 46 0.27 -8.62 -7.57
C LEU A 46 0.88 -7.71 -6.52
N GLU A 47 2.19 -7.52 -6.58
CA GLU A 47 2.91 -6.61 -5.69
C GLU A 47 4.03 -5.87 -6.41
N SER A 48 4.46 -4.77 -5.80
CA SER A 48 5.72 -4.13 -6.12
C SER A 48 6.48 -3.80 -4.84
N PRO A 49 7.81 -4.07 -4.79
CA PRO A 49 8.57 -4.80 -5.80
C PRO A 49 8.08 -6.24 -5.97
N ALA A 50 8.22 -6.82 -7.16
CA ALA A 50 7.76 -8.19 -7.41
C ALA A 50 8.61 -9.24 -6.67
N GLY A 51 8.00 -10.32 -6.20
CA GLY A 51 8.68 -11.48 -5.61
C GLY A 51 9.13 -11.29 -4.16
N VAL A 52 8.87 -10.14 -3.54
CA VAL A 52 9.26 -9.87 -2.14
C VAL A 52 8.45 -10.71 -1.14
N SER A 53 7.26 -11.17 -1.52
CA SER A 53 6.43 -12.07 -0.71
C SER A 53 6.80 -13.56 -0.85
N GLU A 54 7.74 -13.95 -1.72
CA GLU A 54 8.14 -15.36 -1.89
C GLU A 54 8.73 -15.97 -0.60
N CYS A 55 9.43 -15.15 0.19
CA CYS A 55 9.95 -15.56 1.51
C CYS A 55 8.88 -15.49 2.63
N HIS A 56 7.69 -14.96 2.34
CA HIS A 56 6.60 -14.70 3.29
C HIS A 56 5.37 -15.60 3.04
N VAL A 57 5.53 -16.71 2.32
CA VAL A 57 4.44 -17.67 2.10
C VAL A 57 3.92 -18.18 3.45
N GLY A 58 2.65 -17.90 3.74
CA GLY A 58 1.99 -18.27 5.01
C GLY A 58 2.06 -17.20 6.11
N CYS A 59 2.72 -16.06 5.89
CA CYS A 59 2.71 -14.94 6.83
C CYS A 59 1.45 -14.06 6.69
N ALA A 60 1.01 -13.48 7.80
CA ALA A 60 -0.09 -12.52 7.82
C ALA A 60 0.26 -11.19 7.12
N THR A 61 1.54 -10.84 7.12
CA THR A 61 2.09 -9.64 6.48
C THR A 61 2.75 -10.02 5.14
N LYS A 62 2.44 -9.27 4.08
CA LYS A 62 3.06 -9.44 2.75
C LYS A 62 4.46 -8.85 2.76
N GLY A 63 5.38 -9.44 1.99
CA GLY A 63 6.78 -8.98 1.93
C GLY A 63 6.92 -7.54 1.41
N SER A 64 5.97 -7.06 0.61
CA SER A 64 5.89 -5.67 0.14
C SER A 64 5.68 -4.67 1.28
N TRP A 65 5.00 -5.08 2.36
CA TRP A 65 4.86 -4.25 3.57
C TRP A 65 6.18 -4.14 4.34
N ASP A 66 6.83 -5.28 4.58
CA ASP A 66 8.11 -5.34 5.30
C ASP A 66 9.22 -4.66 4.51
N TYR A 67 9.23 -4.80 3.19
CA TYR A 67 10.10 -4.05 2.29
C TYR A 67 9.97 -2.54 2.52
N ALA A 68 8.75 -2.00 2.51
CA ALA A 68 8.52 -0.58 2.73
C ALA A 68 8.97 -0.13 4.12
N LEU A 69 8.67 -0.91 5.17
CA LEU A 69 9.10 -0.60 6.53
C LEU A 69 10.62 -0.51 6.64
N ASN A 70 11.34 -1.47 6.05
CA ASN A 70 12.81 -1.51 6.02
C ASN A 70 13.42 -0.37 5.19
N ARG A 71 12.67 0.19 4.23
CA ARG A 71 13.06 1.35 3.42
C ARG A 71 12.63 2.69 4.04
N GLY A 72 12.09 2.66 5.26
CA GLY A 72 11.76 3.87 6.02
C GLY A 72 10.38 4.45 5.75
N ALA A 73 9.44 3.67 5.20
CA ALA A 73 8.08 4.14 4.94
C ALA A 73 7.48 4.84 6.18
N ARG A 74 6.86 6.01 5.93
CA ARG A 74 6.27 6.86 6.97
C ARG A 74 4.74 6.71 7.02
N LEU A 75 4.11 6.44 5.87
CA LEU A 75 2.65 6.26 5.75
C LEU A 75 2.30 5.00 4.96
N ALA A 76 1.32 4.24 5.43
CA ALA A 76 0.58 3.27 4.64
C ALA A 76 -0.88 3.71 4.50
N VAL A 77 -1.44 3.56 3.30
CA VAL A 77 -2.88 3.70 3.05
C VAL A 77 -3.41 2.32 2.66
N GLU A 78 -4.28 1.76 3.50
CA GLU A 78 -4.85 0.41 3.37
C GLU A 78 -6.35 0.52 3.03
N PHE A 79 -6.78 -0.19 1.99
CA PHE A 79 -8.16 -0.17 1.50
C PHE A 79 -8.86 -1.49 1.81
N ASP A 80 -10.13 -1.40 2.22
CA ASP A 80 -11.11 -2.50 2.27
C ASP A 80 -10.62 -3.76 2.99
N SER A 81 -9.88 -3.59 4.10
CA SER A 81 -9.25 -4.68 4.89
C SER A 81 -8.12 -5.42 4.14
N GLY A 82 -7.22 -4.65 3.53
CA GLY A 82 -6.05 -5.15 2.82
C GLY A 82 -6.35 -5.66 1.41
N ARG A 83 -7.42 -5.17 0.78
CA ARG A 83 -7.67 -5.38 -0.66
C ARG A 83 -6.57 -4.73 -1.48
N PHE A 84 -6.24 -3.49 -1.13
CA PHE A 84 -5.06 -2.78 -1.60
C PHE A 84 -4.30 -2.20 -0.41
N PHE A 85 -2.98 -2.11 -0.51
CA PHE A 85 -2.23 -1.17 0.31
C PHE A 85 -1.14 -0.48 -0.50
N PHE A 86 -0.80 0.73 -0.07
CA PHE A 86 0.24 1.57 -0.69
C PHE A 86 1.08 2.19 0.42
N CYS A 87 2.39 2.01 0.36
CA CYS A 87 3.34 2.46 1.37
C CYS A 87 4.23 3.58 0.82
N PHE A 88 4.32 4.68 1.56
CA PHE A 88 4.96 5.92 1.13
C PHE A 88 6.08 6.32 2.09
N LEU A 89 7.13 6.91 1.50
CA LEU A 89 8.19 7.65 2.19
C LEU A 89 7.96 9.15 2.06
#